data_AF-A0A1C5G0P2-F1
#
_entry.id   AF-A0A1C5G0P2-F1
#
_cell.length_a   1.000
_cell.length_b   1.000
_cell.length_c   1.000
_cell.angle_alpha   90.00
_cell.angle_beta   90.00
_cell.angle_gamma   90.00
#
_symmetry.space_group_name_H-M   'P 1'
#
loop_
_entity.id
_entity.type
_entity.pdbx_description
1 polymer ?
#
loop_
_entity_poly.entity_id
_entity_poly.type
_entity_poly.pdbx_seq_one_letter_code
_entity_poly.pdbx_strand_id
1 'polypeptide(L)'
;MNVDQQHQPRIEDELLYAWSTFQLAGGVEGSGPSGTCRAERTARACLEAALQAAAVHSGGYSWGQLSRVSADDDLPFHLWARDPVAWAEPGPSETVTWRPGAAPHPQ
;
A
#
# COMPACT_ATOMS: atom_id res chain seq x y z
N MET A 1 -40.09 -0.72 31.95
CA MET A 1 -39.08 0.30 31.61
C MET A 1 -37.90 -0.47 31.06
N ASN A 2 -37.69 -0.44 29.75
CA ASN A 2 -36.70 -1.28 29.06
C ASN A 2 -35.47 -0.43 28.72
N VAL A 3 -34.31 -0.91 29.13
CA VAL A 3 -32.99 -0.27 29.03
C VAL A 3 -32.50 -0.33 27.58
N ASP A 4 -31.90 0.79 27.15
CA ASP A 4 -31.03 0.98 26.00
C ASP A 4 -30.56 -0.27 25.26
N GLN A 5 -30.96 -0.38 24.00
CA GLN A 5 -30.08 -0.86 22.94
C GLN A 5 -30.11 0.16 21.82
N GLN A 6 -29.35 1.25 22.02
CA GLN A 6 -28.89 2.05 20.92
C GLN A 6 -28.15 1.11 19.95
N HIS A 7 -28.79 0.80 18.83
CA HIS A 7 -28.10 0.26 17.66
C HIS A 7 -27.07 1.31 17.24
N GLN A 8 -25.85 1.19 17.75
CA GLN A 8 -24.71 1.85 17.13
C GLN A 8 -24.65 1.33 15.68
N PRO A 9 -24.67 2.21 14.67
CA PRO A 9 -24.40 1.77 13.32
C PRO A 9 -23.03 1.10 13.35
N ARG A 10 -22.94 -0.17 12.93
CA ARG A 10 -21.66 -0.81 12.65
C ARG A 10 -20.90 0.17 11.77
N ILE A 11 -19.75 0.60 12.27
CA ILE A 11 -18.80 1.44 11.55
C ILE A 11 -18.66 0.80 10.17
N GLU A 12 -19.06 1.53 9.12
CA GLU A 12 -18.76 1.13 7.75
C GLU A 12 -17.30 0.72 7.71
N ASP A 13 -16.99 -0.51 7.26
CA ASP A 13 -15.61 -1.00 7.12
C ASP A 13 -14.77 0.14 6.55
N GLU A 14 -13.93 0.76 7.40
CA GLU A 14 -13.33 2.02 7.00
C GLU A 14 -12.33 1.69 5.89
N LEU A 15 -12.70 2.05 4.67
CA LEU A 15 -11.94 1.69 3.50
C LEU A 15 -10.59 2.41 3.56
N LEU A 16 -9.51 1.66 3.74
CA LEU A 16 -8.15 2.18 3.79
C LEU A 16 -7.39 1.83 2.51
N TYR A 17 -6.33 2.57 2.26
CA TYR A 17 -5.37 2.31 1.19
C TYR A 17 -4.04 1.94 1.82
N ALA A 18 -3.60 0.70 1.62
CA ALA A 18 -2.30 0.24 2.03
C ALA A 18 -1.31 0.38 0.86
N TRP A 19 -0.12 0.87 1.16
CA TRP A 19 0.96 1.00 0.20
C TRP A 19 2.22 0.34 0.74
N SER A 20 2.98 -0.32 -0.13
CA SER A 20 4.23 -0.99 0.21
C SER A 20 5.23 -0.82 -0.92
N THR A 21 6.51 -0.72 -0.59
CA THR A 21 7.62 -0.76 -1.55
C THR A 21 8.39 -2.06 -1.44
N PHE A 22 9.02 -2.44 -2.54
CA PHE A 22 9.82 -3.64 -2.69
C PHE A 22 11.05 -3.31 -3.54
N GLN A 23 12.11 -4.07 -3.34
CA GLN A 23 13.36 -3.93 -4.07
C GLN A 23 13.93 -5.31 -4.42
N LEU A 24 14.57 -5.41 -5.58
CA LEU A 24 15.32 -6.58 -6.02
C LEU A 24 16.76 -6.15 -6.32
N ALA A 25 17.69 -6.61 -5.48
CA ALA A 25 19.12 -6.34 -5.63
C ALA A 25 19.91 -7.65 -5.52
N GLY A 26 20.76 -7.94 -6.50
CA GLY A 26 21.59 -9.16 -6.48
C GLY A 26 20.80 -10.47 -6.43
N GLY A 27 19.55 -10.49 -6.93
CA GLY A 27 18.66 -11.65 -6.87
C GLY A 27 17.95 -11.87 -5.53
N VAL A 28 18.11 -10.95 -4.57
CA VAL A 28 17.42 -10.97 -3.28
C VAL A 28 16.31 -9.93 -3.29
N GLU A 29 15.08 -10.38 -3.03
CA GLU A 29 13.93 -9.49 -2.81
C GLU A 29 13.93 -8.97 -1.37
N GLY A 30 13.71 -7.67 -1.21
CA GLY A 30 13.56 -7.00 0.08
C GLY A 30 12.29 -6.17 0.12
N SER A 31 11.65 -6.14 1.28
CA SER A 31 10.56 -5.20 1.56
C SER A 31 11.14 -3.85 2.02
N GLY A 32 10.55 -2.76 1.54
CA GLY A 32 10.87 -1.40 1.94
C GLY A 32 9.79 -0.78 2.84
N PRO A 33 9.77 0.56 2.96
CA PRO A 33 8.72 1.29 3.66
C PRO A 33 7.31 0.90 3.19
N SER A 34 6.38 0.87 4.14
CA SER A 34 4.96 0.63 3.92
C SER A 34 4.11 1.44 4.89
N GLY A 35 2.83 1.59 4.59
CA GLY A 35 1.89 2.30 5.44
C GLY A 35 0.45 2.21 4.97
N THR A 36 -0.44 2.88 5.70
CA THR A 36 -1.86 2.99 5.38
C THR A 36 -2.31 4.45 5.37
N CYS A 37 -3.25 4.78 4.50
CA CYS A 37 -3.87 6.10 4.42
C CYS A 37 -5.37 5.97 4.19
N ARG A 38 -6.17 6.92 4.69
CA ARG A 38 -7.61 6.98 4.42
C ARG A 38 -7.95 7.39 2.99
N ALA A 39 -7.06 8.11 2.31
CA ALA A 39 -7.28 8.62 0.96
C ALA A 39 -6.25 8.06 -0.02
N GLU A 40 -6.72 7.60 -1.19
CA GLU A 40 -5.86 7.06 -2.25
C GLU A 40 -4.77 8.04 -2.67
N ARG A 41 -5.13 9.33 -2.85
CA ARG A 41 -4.18 10.37 -3.27
C ARG A 41 -3.00 10.51 -2.29
N THR A 42 -3.25 10.32 -1.00
CA THR A 42 -2.22 10.42 0.03
C THR A 42 -1.34 9.17 0.00
N ALA A 43 -1.95 7.98 -0.13
CA ALA A 43 -1.19 6.74 -0.28
C ALA A 43 -0.29 6.76 -1.52
N ARG A 44 -0.79 7.31 -2.65
CA ARG A 44 0.01 7.52 -3.88
C ARG A 44 1.21 8.43 -3.63
N ALA A 45 0.98 9.59 -3.01
CA ALA A 45 2.06 10.53 -2.70
C ALA A 45 3.10 9.93 -1.74
N CYS A 46 2.67 9.18 -0.73
CA CYS A 46 3.59 8.46 0.17
C CYS A 46 4.40 7.39 -0.57
N LEU A 47 3.76 6.64 -1.47
CA LEU A 47 4.44 5.62 -2.26
C LEU A 47 5.47 6.23 -3.22
N GLU A 48 5.12 7.34 -3.88
CA GLU A 48 6.04 8.08 -4.76
C GLU A 48 7.26 8.56 -3.99
N ALA A 49 7.05 9.19 -2.83
CA ALA A 49 8.15 9.67 -1.98
C ALA A 49 9.04 8.52 -1.51
N ALA A 50 8.47 7.37 -1.13
CA ALA A 50 9.23 6.19 -0.74
C ALA A 50 10.05 5.61 -1.89
N LEU A 51 9.48 5.54 -3.10
CA LEU A 51 10.17 5.06 -4.30
C LEU A 51 11.30 6.00 -4.74
N GLN A 52 11.08 7.31 -4.67
CA GLN A 52 12.11 8.31 -4.94
C GLN A 52 13.27 8.20 -3.94
N ALA A 53 12.97 8.02 -2.65
CA ALA A 53 13.98 7.80 -1.63
C ALA A 53 14.78 6.50 -1.87
N ALA A 54 14.13 5.42 -2.31
CA ALA A 54 14.79 4.16 -2.65
C ALA A 54 15.70 4.30 -3.89
N ALA A 55 15.22 4.98 -4.94
CA ALA A 55 15.96 5.17 -6.19
C ALA A 55 17.31 5.89 -6.01
N VAL A 56 17.42 6.77 -5.01
CA VAL A 56 18.68 7.48 -4.68
C VAL A 56 19.75 6.55 -4.11
N HIS A 57 19.36 5.43 -3.49
CA HIS A 57 20.26 4.60 -2.68
C HIS A 57 20.51 3.20 -3.24
N SER A 58 19.70 2.73 -4.21
CA SER A 58 19.76 1.35 -4.69
C SER A 58 20.13 1.26 -6.17
N GLY A 59 21.20 0.54 -6.50
CA GLY A 59 21.46 0.06 -7.86
C GLY A 59 20.57 -1.12 -8.29
N GLY A 60 19.53 -1.43 -7.52
CA GLY A 60 18.56 -2.49 -7.76
C GLY A 60 17.24 -1.97 -8.31
N TYR A 61 16.42 -2.87 -8.85
CA TYR A 61 15.07 -2.56 -9.30
C TYR A 61 14.17 -2.37 -8.08
N SER A 62 13.32 -1.34 -8.07
CA SER A 62 12.36 -1.09 -7.00
C SER A 62 10.96 -0.87 -7.57
N TRP A 63 9.93 -1.30 -6.85
CA TRP A 63 8.54 -1.08 -7.21
C TRP A 63 7.68 -0.93 -5.97
N GLY A 64 6.45 -0.45 -6.18
CA GLY A 64 5.48 -0.17 -5.14
C GLY A 64 4.12 -0.74 -5.48
N GLN A 65 3.44 -1.33 -4.50
CA GLN A 65 2.06 -1.81 -4.62
C GLN A 65 1.13 -0.90 -3.81
N LEU A 66 0.04 -0.48 -4.43
CA LEU A 66 -1.11 0.16 -3.78
C LEU A 66 -2.28 -0.81 -3.78
N SER A 67 -2.87 -1.02 -2.61
CA SER A 67 -4.02 -1.89 -2.42
C SER A 67 -5.08 -1.20 -1.59
N ARG A 68 -6.33 -1.43 -1.95
CA ARG A 68 -7.46 -1.15 -1.09
C ARG A 68 -7.54 -2.26 -0.06
N VAL A 69 -7.78 -1.89 1.20
CA VAL A 69 -7.86 -2.83 2.31
C VAL A 69 -9.09 -2.52 3.14
N SER A 70 -9.76 -3.58 3.57
CA SER A 70 -10.74 -3.51 4.65
C SER A 70 -9.98 -3.76 5.95
N ALA A 71 -9.99 -2.77 6.84
CA ALA A 71 -9.40 -2.95 8.17
C ALA A 71 -10.20 -4.01 8.92
N ASP A 72 -9.49 -4.98 9.48
CA ASP A 72 -10.06 -6.00 10.36
C ASP A 72 -9.34 -5.88 11.71
N ASP A 73 -10.04 -5.30 12.70
CA ASP A 73 -9.48 -5.03 14.02
C ASP A 73 -9.12 -6.32 14.78
N ASP A 74 -9.66 -7.47 14.37
CA ASP A 74 -9.35 -8.78 14.96
C ASP A 74 -8.09 -9.41 14.34
N LEU A 75 -7.57 -8.85 13.24
CA LEU A 75 -6.41 -9.35 12.52
C LEU A 75 -5.22 -8.38 12.55
N PRO A 76 -3.98 -8.90 12.68
CA PRO A 76 -2.79 -8.12 12.36
C PRO A 76 -2.83 -7.55 10.94
N PHE A 77 -2.28 -6.34 10.75
CA PHE A 77 -2.23 -5.62 9.46
C PHE A 77 -1.73 -6.44 8.25
N HIS A 78 -0.78 -7.37 8.47
CA HIS A 78 -0.23 -8.20 7.41
C HIS A 78 -1.19 -9.30 6.93
N LEU A 79 -2.29 -9.54 7.66
CA LEU A 79 -3.33 -10.50 7.33
C LEU A 79 -4.60 -9.84 6.76
N TRP A 80 -4.68 -8.52 6.73
CA TRP A 80 -5.82 -7.82 6.14
C TRP A 80 -5.96 -8.15 4.66
N ALA A 81 -7.20 -8.38 4.22
CA ALA A 81 -7.50 -8.62 2.81
C ALA A 81 -7.06 -7.42 1.96
N ARG A 82 -6.34 -7.69 0.87
CA ARG A 82 -5.80 -6.67 -0.04
C ARG A 82 -6.37 -6.84 -1.44
N ASP A 83 -6.90 -5.75 -1.96
CA ASP A 83 -7.39 -5.63 -3.33
C ASP A 83 -6.45 -4.69 -4.11
N PRO A 84 -5.53 -5.21 -4.94
CA PRO A 84 -4.57 -4.39 -5.70
C PRO A 84 -5.25 -3.39 -6.64
N VAL A 85 -4.97 -2.10 -6.44
CA VAL A 85 -5.56 -1.00 -7.23
C VAL A 85 -4.61 -0.53 -8.32
N ALA A 86 -3.35 -0.34 -7.95
CA ALA A 86 -2.31 0.15 -8.84
C ALA A 86 -0.93 -0.23 -8.30
N TRP A 87 0.07 -0.16 -9.16
CA TRP A 87 1.46 -0.28 -8.77
C TRP A 87 2.29 0.78 -9.49
N ALA A 88 3.48 1.04 -8.96
CA ALA A 88 4.37 2.07 -9.46
C ALA A 88 5.82 1.62 -9.43
N GLU A 89 6.63 2.17 -10.32
CA GLU A 89 8.08 1.99 -10.35
C GLU A 89 8.78 3.32 -10.59
N PRO A 90 10.01 3.51 -10.10
CA PRO A 90 10.83 4.67 -10.46
C PRO A 90 11.00 4.73 -11.98
N GLY A 91 10.60 5.84 -12.57
CA GLY A 91 10.85 6.19 -13.96
C GLY A 91 12.17 6.96 -14.12
N PRO A 92 12.58 7.22 -15.37
CA PRO A 92 13.71 8.11 -15.63
C PRO A 92 13.43 9.52 -15.07
N SER A 93 14.47 10.17 -14.56
CA SER A 93 14.42 11.58 -14.08
C SER A 93 13.53 11.83 -12.85
N GLU A 94 13.63 10.99 -11.81
CA GLU A 94 12.90 11.14 -10.52
C GLU A 94 11.37 11.09 -10.64
N THR A 95 10.85 10.69 -11.80
CA THR A 95 9.43 10.46 -12.02
C THR A 95 9.03 9.09 -11.50
N VAL A 96 7.74 8.88 -11.22
CA VAL A 96 7.18 7.56 -10.88
C VAL A 96 6.16 7.19 -11.94
N THR A 97 6.31 5.99 -12.50
CA THR A 97 5.40 5.47 -13.53
C THR A 97 4.36 4.59 -12.87
N TRP A 98 3.09 5.00 -12.96
CA TRP A 98 1.96 4.25 -12.42
C TRP A 98 1.33 3.33 -13.46
N ARG A 99 0.92 2.14 -13.02
CA ARG A 99 0.15 1.18 -13.80
C ARG A 99 -1.01 0.61 -12.97
N PRO A 100 -2.15 0.28 -13.59
CA PRO A 100 -3.30 -0.25 -12.86
C PRO A 100 -3.06 -1.70 -12.40
N GLY A 101 -3.79 -2.10 -11.35
CA GLY A 101 -3.83 -3.47 -10.84
C GLY A 101 -2.63 -3.88 -9.98
N ALA A 102 -2.44 -5.19 -9.88
CA ALA A 102 -1.29 -5.76 -9.20
C ALA A 102 -0.01 -5.55 -10.02
N ALA A 103 1.10 -5.34 -9.32
CA ALA A 103 2.41 -5.45 -9.93
C ALA A 103 2.52 -6.81 -10.62
N PRO A 104 3.10 -6.90 -11.84
CA PRO A 104 3.23 -8.15 -12.58
C PRO A 104 4.16 -9.16 -11.86
N HIS A 105 4.81 -8.73 -10.79
CA HIS A 105 5.69 -9.53 -9.96
C HIS A 105 5.09 -9.68 -8.57
N PRO A 106 4.38 -10.79 -8.35
CA PRO A 106 4.43 -11.45 -7.06
C PRO A 106 4.55 -12.97 -7.26
N GLN A 107 5.73 -13.53 -6.94
CA GLN A 107 5.94 -14.82 -6.25
C GLN A 107 7.41 -15.19 -6.21
#